data_AF-A0A963PMP9-F1
#
_entry.id   AF-A0A963PMP9-F1
#
_cell.length_a   1.000
_cell.length_b   1.000
_cell.length_c   1.000
_cell.angle_alpha   90.00
_cell.angle_beta   90.00
_cell.angle_gamma   90.00
#
_symmetry.space_group_name_H-M   'P 1'
#
loop_
_entity.id
_entity.type
_entity.pdbx_description
1 polymer ?
#
loop_
_entity_poly.entity_id
_entity_poly.type
_entity_poly.pdbx_seq_one_letter_code
_entity_poly.pdbx_strand_id
1 'polypeptide(L)'
;GVAPAPMLREMLLEARLFDAARALQCGLVHAVVPAQDLAALVAERAAQIEMLSPQAARINKRTLRQIAAGGPSGPERRAHFAYADSAEHREGVQAFVQKRAPRFDRG
;
A
#
# COMPACT_ATOMS: atom_id res chain seq x y z
N GLY A 1 10.95 -6.28 0.46
CA GLY A 1 11.11 -5.02 -0.28
C GLY A 1 12.56 -4.64 -0.20
N VAL A 2 13.33 -5.03 -1.20
CA VAL A 2 14.69 -4.55 -1.43
C VAL A 2 14.65 -3.87 -2.80
N ALA A 3 15.58 -2.96 -3.10
CA ALA A 3 15.71 -2.40 -4.45
C ALA A 3 15.73 -3.52 -5.51
N PRO A 4 15.27 -3.26 -6.75
CA PRO A 4 15.26 -4.27 -7.80
C PRO A 4 16.65 -4.90 -7.96
N ALA A 5 16.70 -6.22 -8.21
CA ALA A 5 17.96 -6.95 -8.31
C ALA A 5 18.98 -6.33 -9.29
N PRO A 6 18.60 -5.76 -10.45
CA PRO A 6 19.55 -5.03 -11.30
C PRO A 6 20.19 -3.82 -10.60
N MET A 7 19.39 -2.98 -9.95
CA MET A 7 19.89 -1.81 -9.21
C MET A 7 20.82 -2.22 -8.07
N LEU A 8 20.50 -3.30 -7.35
CA LEU A 8 21.38 -3.82 -6.30
C LEU A 8 22.74 -4.27 -6.83
N ARG A 9 22.80 -4.88 -8.02
CA ARG A 9 24.09 -5.28 -8.61
C ARG A 9 24.96 -4.07 -8.88
N GLU A 10 24.41 -3.02 -9.48
CA GLU A 10 25.14 -1.77 -9.71
C GLU A 10 25.57 -1.11 -8.38
N MET A 11 24.70 -1.06 -7.37
CA MET A 11 25.04 -0.50 -6.05
C MET A 11 26.16 -1.27 -5.35
N LEU A 12 26.06 -2.60 -5.31
CA LEU A 12 26.91 -3.44 -4.46
C LEU A 12 28.19 -3.90 -5.14
N LEU A 13 28.17 -4.10 -6.47
CA LEU A 13 29.32 -4.59 -7.23
C LEU A 13 30.13 -3.46 -7.85
N GLU A 14 29.51 -2.32 -8.18
CA GLU A 14 30.15 -1.17 -8.83
C GLU A 14 30.26 0.05 -7.90
N ALA A 15 29.76 -0.03 -6.67
CA ALA A 15 29.67 1.11 -5.73
C ALA A 15 28.92 2.33 -6.32
N ARG A 16 27.95 2.08 -7.21
CA ARG A 16 27.26 3.15 -7.93
C ARG A 16 26.22 3.86 -7.06
N LEU A 17 26.26 5.18 -7.06
CA LEU A 17 25.25 6.04 -6.43
C LEU A 17 24.12 6.37 -7.41
N PHE A 18 22.91 6.50 -6.87
CA PHE A 18 21.70 6.78 -7.64
C PHE A 18 20.98 8.01 -7.11
N ASP A 19 20.49 8.84 -8.02
CA ASP A 19 19.61 9.94 -7.68
C ASP A 19 18.15 9.47 -7.52
N ALA A 20 17.29 10.40 -7.08
CA ALA A 20 15.88 10.13 -6.86
C ALA A 20 15.15 9.77 -8.17
N ALA A 21 15.54 10.37 -9.30
CA ALA A 21 14.92 10.11 -10.60
C ALA A 21 15.15 8.66 -11.04
N ARG A 22 16.38 8.16 -10.88
CA ARG A 22 16.69 6.75 -11.18
C ARG A 22 16.02 5.80 -10.20
N ALA A 23 15.96 6.15 -8.91
CA ALA A 23 15.23 5.36 -7.93
C ALA A 23 13.73 5.22 -8.30
N LEU A 24 13.11 6.28 -8.84
CA LEU A 24 11.72 6.24 -9.33
C LEU A 24 11.58 5.37 -10.57
N GLN A 25 12.45 5.52 -11.57
CA GLN A 25 12.43 4.71 -12.80
C GLN A 25 12.57 3.21 -12.52
N CYS A 26 13.34 2.85 -11.50
CA CYS A 26 13.52 1.47 -11.07
C CYS A 26 12.39 0.98 -10.14
N GLY A 27 11.47 1.84 -9.71
CA GLY A 27 10.38 1.48 -8.79
C GLY A 27 10.84 1.25 -7.35
N LEU A 28 11.99 1.79 -6.95
CA LEU A 28 12.45 1.79 -5.55
C LEU A 28 11.63 2.79 -4.71
N VAL A 29 11.27 3.93 -5.30
CA VAL A 29 10.38 4.93 -4.70
C VAL A 29 9.14 5.12 -5.57
N HIS A 30 8.05 5.60 -4.98
CA HIS A 30 6.77 5.77 -5.68
C HIS A 30 6.54 7.18 -6.23
N ALA A 31 7.30 8.17 -5.75
CA ALA A 31 7.20 9.56 -6.18
C ALA A 31 8.52 10.30 -5.91
N VAL A 32 8.77 11.35 -6.70
CA VAL A 32 9.85 12.32 -6.51
C VAL A 32 9.24 13.70 -6.67
N VAL A 33 9.45 14.57 -5.67
CA VAL A 33 8.94 15.94 -5.64
C VAL A 33 10.05 16.88 -5.16
N PRO A 34 9.96 18.19 -5.45
CA PRO A 34 10.81 19.18 -4.81
C PRO A 34 10.77 19.06 -3.29
N ALA A 35 11.88 19.35 -2.62
CA ALA A 35 12.02 19.12 -1.18
C ALA A 35 10.96 19.87 -0.36
N GLN A 36 10.60 21.09 -0.77
CA GLN A 36 9.57 21.90 -0.13
C GLN A 36 8.16 21.30 -0.21
N ASP A 37 7.89 20.44 -1.20
CA ASP A 37 6.58 19.84 -1.44
C ASP A 37 6.43 18.48 -0.74
N LEU A 38 7.53 17.91 -0.23
CA LEU A 38 7.54 16.58 0.39
C LEU A 38 6.55 16.46 1.55
N ALA A 39 6.52 17.46 2.45
CA ALA A 39 5.63 17.46 3.59
C ALA A 39 4.14 17.48 3.17
N ALA A 40 3.82 18.28 2.14
CA ALA A 40 2.47 18.37 1.60
C ALA A 40 2.04 17.03 0.97
N LEU A 41 2.90 16.41 0.15
CA LEU A 41 2.61 15.11 -0.46
C LEU A 41 2.41 14.02 0.60
N VAL A 42 3.25 13.98 1.65
CA VAL A 42 3.10 13.01 2.74
C VAL A 42 1.76 13.20 3.45
N ALA A 43 1.40 14.43 3.80
CA ALA A 43 0.13 14.74 4.46
C ALA A 43 -1.07 14.36 3.59
N GLU A 44 -1.04 14.67 2.30
CA GLU A 44 -2.08 14.30 1.34
C GLU A 44 -2.26 12.78 1.29
N ARG A 45 -1.18 12.03 1.10
CA ARG A 45 -1.24 10.56 0.99
C ARG A 45 -1.69 9.91 2.29
N ALA A 46 -1.24 10.41 3.43
CA ALA A 46 -1.68 9.95 4.74
C ALA A 46 -3.18 10.18 4.91
N ALA A 47 -3.67 11.39 4.61
CA ALA A 47 -5.09 11.73 4.69
C ALA A 47 -5.96 10.83 3.79
N GLN A 48 -5.49 10.53 2.57
CA GLN A 48 -6.19 9.59 1.68
C GLN A 48 -6.29 8.19 2.26
N ILE A 49 -5.19 7.66 2.82
CA ILE A 49 -5.19 6.32 3.44
C ILE A 49 -6.08 6.30 4.68
N GLU A 50 -6.06 7.36 5.48
CA GLU A 50 -6.84 7.51 6.70
C GLU A 50 -8.36 7.52 6.46
N MET A 51 -8.82 7.93 5.28
CA MET A 51 -10.23 7.90 4.90
C MET A 51 -10.73 6.49 4.51
N LEU A 52 -9.83 5.50 4.40
CA LEU A 52 -10.16 4.14 3.98
C LEU A 52 -10.33 3.19 5.17
N SER A 53 -10.92 2.01 4.90
CA SER A 53 -11.13 0.97 5.92
C SER A 53 -9.78 0.42 6.44
N PRO A 54 -9.51 0.49 7.76
CA PRO A 54 -8.32 -0.12 8.37
C PRO A 54 -8.28 -1.64 8.18
N GLN A 55 -9.42 -2.34 8.30
CA GLN A 55 -9.49 -3.77 8.04
C GLN A 55 -9.12 -4.10 6.60
N ALA A 56 -9.67 -3.40 5.62
CA ALA A 56 -9.36 -3.59 4.21
C ALA A 56 -7.87 -3.33 3.93
N ALA A 57 -7.28 -2.27 4.51
CA ALA A 57 -5.86 -1.98 4.37
C ALA A 57 -4.98 -3.12 4.92
N ARG A 58 -5.33 -3.70 6.07
CA ARG A 58 -4.61 -4.86 6.65
C ARG A 58 -4.73 -6.10 5.76
N ILE A 59 -5.93 -6.39 5.25
CA ILE A 59 -6.18 -7.51 4.33
C ILE A 59 -5.36 -7.34 3.05
N ASN A 60 -5.42 -6.16 2.42
CA ASN A 60 -4.68 -5.88 1.20
C ASN A 60 -3.16 -6.01 1.40
N LYS A 61 -2.61 -5.49 2.52
CA LYS A 61 -1.18 -5.68 2.86
C LYS A 61 -0.80 -7.15 2.99
N ARG A 62 -1.65 -7.98 3.61
CA ARG A 62 -1.43 -9.43 3.72
C ARG A 62 -1.49 -10.10 2.35
N THR A 63 -2.49 -9.81 1.55
CA THR A 63 -2.65 -10.38 0.21
C THR A 63 -1.48 -10.03 -0.71
N LEU A 64 -0.99 -8.78 -0.68
CA LEU A 64 0.18 -8.37 -1.45
C LEU A 64 1.45 -9.15 -1.06
N ARG A 65 1.64 -9.44 0.24
CA ARG A 65 2.76 -10.27 0.70
C ARG A 65 2.63 -11.72 0.22
N GLN A 66 1.43 -12.27 0.21
CA GLN A 66 1.16 -13.61 -0.31
C GLN A 66 1.46 -13.69 -1.81
N ILE A 67 1.00 -12.71 -2.59
CA ILE A 67 1.31 -12.60 -4.03
C ILE A 67 2.83 -12.56 -4.24
N ALA A 68 3.55 -11.74 -3.49
CA ALA A 68 5.00 -11.64 -3.57
C ALA A 68 5.73 -12.95 -3.20
N ALA A 69 5.09 -13.84 -2.44
CA ALA A 69 5.61 -15.15 -2.04
C ALA A 69 5.18 -16.30 -2.98
N GLY A 70 4.59 -16.00 -4.15
CA GLY A 70 4.11 -17.02 -5.09
C GLY A 70 2.61 -17.28 -5.05
N GLY A 71 1.85 -16.44 -4.34
CA GLY A 71 0.40 -16.49 -4.24
C GLY A 71 -0.12 -17.10 -2.92
N PRO A 72 -1.41 -16.90 -2.60
CA PRO A 72 -2.01 -17.43 -1.38
C PRO A 72 -2.20 -18.95 -1.48
N SER A 73 -1.88 -19.66 -0.39
CA SER A 73 -2.19 -21.08 -0.19
C SER A 73 -3.71 -21.34 -0.16
N GLY A 74 -4.11 -22.61 -0.22
CA GLY A 74 -5.53 -23.00 -0.13
C GLY A 74 -6.27 -22.43 1.09
N PRO A 75 -5.72 -22.56 2.32
CA PRO A 75 -6.29 -21.94 3.51
C PRO A 75 -6.35 -20.41 3.46
N GLU A 76 -5.31 -19.75 2.96
CA GLU A 76 -5.27 -18.29 2.86
C GLU A 76 -6.32 -17.74 1.89
N ARG A 77 -6.55 -18.44 0.78
CA ARG A 77 -7.62 -18.08 -0.18
C ARG A 77 -8.99 -18.13 0.47
N ARG A 78 -9.26 -19.14 1.31
CA ARG A 78 -10.54 -19.24 2.03
C ARG A 78 -10.75 -18.08 3.01
N ALA A 79 -9.67 -17.55 3.58
CA ALA A 79 -9.73 -16.41 4.51
C ALA A 79 -9.95 -15.06 3.82
N HIS A 80 -9.87 -14.95 2.48
CA HIS A 80 -10.04 -13.68 1.77
C HIS A 80 -11.43 -13.07 1.92
N PHE A 81 -12.47 -13.88 2.14
CA PHE A 81 -13.85 -13.41 2.25
C PHE A 81 -14.34 -13.27 3.69
N ALA A 82 -13.50 -13.59 4.69
CA ALA A 82 -13.89 -13.56 6.10
C ALA A 82 -14.27 -12.14 6.62
N TYR A 83 -13.98 -11.09 5.84
CA TYR A 83 -14.36 -9.72 6.18
C TYR A 83 -15.81 -9.37 5.82
N ALA A 84 -16.48 -10.18 4.98
CA ALA A 84 -17.77 -9.81 4.39
C ALA A 84 -18.85 -9.52 5.45
N ASP A 85 -18.83 -10.24 6.57
CA ASP A 85 -19.80 -10.04 7.66
C ASP A 85 -19.38 -8.98 8.69
N SER A 86 -18.28 -8.27 8.47
CA SER A 86 -17.74 -7.31 9.43
C SER A 86 -18.55 -6.00 9.49
N ALA A 87 -18.48 -5.32 10.64
CA ALA A 87 -19.08 -4.01 10.81
C ALA A 87 -18.45 -2.96 9.87
N GLU A 88 -17.12 -3.00 9.68
CA GLU A 88 -16.43 -2.11 8.74
C GLU A 88 -16.92 -2.33 7.29
N HIS A 89 -17.14 -3.58 6.87
CA HIS A 89 -17.66 -3.84 5.53
C HIS A 89 -19.07 -3.28 5.34
N ARG A 90 -19.97 -3.56 6.30
CA ARG A 90 -21.34 -3.02 6.27
C ARG A 90 -21.36 -1.50 6.23
N GLU A 91 -20.55 -0.84 7.04
CA GLU A 91 -20.43 0.62 7.04
C GLU A 91 -19.91 1.15 5.71
N GLY A 92 -18.88 0.54 5.13
CA GLY A 92 -18.35 0.93 3.83
C GLY A 92 -19.40 0.84 2.72
N VAL A 93 -20.16 -0.26 2.68
CA VAL A 93 -21.26 -0.45 1.73
C VAL A 93 -22.37 0.59 1.94
N GLN A 94 -22.80 0.80 3.19
CA GLN A 94 -23.85 1.79 3.50
C GLN A 94 -23.43 3.21 3.14
N ALA A 95 -22.21 3.62 3.50
CA ALA A 95 -21.67 4.93 3.21
C ALA A 95 -21.60 5.20 1.71
N PHE A 96 -21.16 4.21 0.93
CA PHE A 96 -21.13 4.28 -0.53
C PHE A 96 -22.53 4.48 -1.12
N VAL A 97 -23.51 3.65 -0.72
CA VAL A 97 -24.90 3.76 -1.19
C VAL A 97 -25.51 5.12 -0.83
N GLN A 98 -25.20 5.63 0.36
CA GLN A 98 -25.69 6.92 0.86
C GLN A 98 -24.89 8.13 0.36
N LYS A 99 -23.84 7.93 -0.46
CA LYS A 99 -22.95 8.99 -0.96
C LYS A 99 -22.36 9.88 0.15
N ARG A 100 -22.02 9.27 1.28
CA ARG A 100 -21.39 9.95 2.42
C ARG A 100 -20.01 9.35 2.70
N ALA A 101 -19.18 10.08 3.44
CA ALA A 101 -17.94 9.52 3.96
C ALA A 101 -18.24 8.36 4.94
N PRO A 102 -17.49 7.25 4.87
CA PRO A 102 -17.61 6.17 5.83
C PRO A 102 -17.02 6.57 7.19
N ARG A 103 -17.58 5.99 8.24
CA ARG A 103 -17.15 6.16 9.64
C ARG A 103 -16.57 4.86 10.13
N PHE A 104 -15.30 4.61 9.81
CA PHE A 104 -14.61 3.42 10.28
C PHE A 104 -14.13 3.63 11.71
N ASP A 105 -14.45 2.67 12.59
CA ASP A 105 -13.80 2.56 13.89
C ASP A 105 -12.32 2.24 13.66
N ARG A 106 -11.43 2.98 14.32
CA ARG A 106 -9.98 2.84 14.14
C ARG A 106 -9.34 1.88 15.15
N GLY A 107 -10.11 1.47 16.17
CA GLY A 107 -9.60 0.66 17.30
C GLY A 107 -8.78 1.48 18.28
#